data_AF-E3FTV2-F1
#
_entry.id   AF-E3FTV2-F1
#
_cell.length_a   1.000
_cell.length_b   1.000
_cell.length_c   1.000
_cell.angle_alpha   90.00
_cell.angle_beta   90.00
_cell.angle_gamma   90.00
#
_symmetry.space_group_name_H-M   'P 1'
#
loop_
_entity.id
_entity.type
_entity.pdbx_description
1 polymer ?
#
loop_
_entity_poly.entity_id
_entity_poly.type
_entity_poly.pdbx_seq_one_letter_code
_entity_poly.pdbx_strand_id
1 'polypeptide(L)' 'MDLPLEPASSTPLYRQIVQAVARDIRRGRLRPGEALPGTRTLAEELSITRKVVVTALDELVAQG' A
#
# COMPACT_ATOMS: atom_id res chain seq x y z
N MET A 1 0.68 10.05 3.92
CA MET A 1 -0.52 9.26 3.55
C MET A 1 -0.89 8.44 4.78
N ASP A 2 -2.06 8.64 5.39
CA ASP A 2 -2.43 7.82 6.57
C ASP A 2 -2.98 6.47 6.11
N LEU A 3 -2.16 5.43 6.25
CA LEU A 3 -2.49 4.04 6.00
C LEU A 3 -2.47 3.33 7.36
N PRO A 4 -3.61 3.23 8.06
CA PRO A 4 -3.66 2.51 9.33
C PRO A 4 -3.39 1.03 9.06
N LEU A 5 -2.23 0.56 9.48
CA LEU A 5 -1.82 -0.84 9.44
C LEU A 5 -2.03 -1.43 10.83
N GLU A 6 -2.63 -2.61 10.89
CA GLU A 6 -2.89 -3.38 12.09
C GLU A 6 -2.10 -4.69 12.04
N PRO A 7 -0.85 -4.73 12.53
CA PRO A 7 -0.02 -5.94 12.50
C PRO A 7 -0.63 -7.12 13.26
N ALA A 8 -1.50 -6.85 14.25
CA ALA A 8 -2.20 -7.85 15.04
C ALA A 8 -3.47 -8.41 14.36
N SER A 9 -3.86 -7.88 13.20
CA SER A 9 -5.01 -8.35 12.44
C SER A 9 -4.72 -9.71 11.80
N SER A 10 -5.79 -10.50 11.60
CA SER A 10 -5.76 -11.73 10.81
C SER A 10 -5.54 -11.49 9.30
N THR A 11 -5.57 -10.23 8.86
CA THR A 11 -5.23 -9.84 7.49
C THR A 11 -3.72 -9.60 7.34
N PRO A 12 -3.02 -10.24 6.39
CA PRO A 12 -1.60 -9.97 6.15
C PRO A 12 -1.31 -8.50 5.82
N LEU A 13 -0.20 -7.96 6.33
CA LEU A 13 0.20 -6.56 6.13
C LEU A 13 0.18 -6.11 4.66
N TYR A 14 0.67 -6.95 3.74
CA TYR A 14 0.68 -6.60 2.31
C TYR A 14 -0.75 -6.38 1.76
N ARG A 15 -1.73 -7.17 2.20
CA ARG A 15 -3.15 -6.98 1.83
C ARG A 15 -3.75 -5.74 2.44
N GLN A 16 -3.38 -5.40 3.67
CA GLN A 16 -3.82 -4.16 4.30
C GLN A 16 -3.31 -2.94 3.52
N ILE A 17 -2.06 -2.98 3.05
CA ILE A 17 -1.48 -1.92 2.20
C ILE A 17 -2.26 -1.83 0.89
N VAL A 18 -2.46 -2.94 0.17
CA VAL A 18 -3.25 -2.98 -1.07
C VAL A 18 -4.63 -2.36 -0.86
N GLN A 19 -5.35 -2.76 0.18
CA GLN A 19 -6.69 -2.24 0.48
C GLN A 19 -6.69 -0.76 0.86
N ALA A 20 -5.65 -0.30 1.55
CA ALA A 20 -5.53 1.08 1.98
C ALA A 20 -5.14 2.00 0.80
N VAL A 21 -4.22 1.57 -0.06
CA VAL A 21 -3.90 2.24 -1.34
C VAL A 21 -5.13 2.28 -2.25
N ALA A 22 -5.85 1.15 -2.42
CA ALA A 22 -7.07 1.10 -3.22
C ALA A 22 -8.19 2.00 -2.66
N ARG A 23 -8.26 2.18 -1.33
CA ARG A 23 -9.17 3.16 -0.70
C ARG A 23 -8.76 4.59 -1.02
N ASP A 24 -7.48 4.90 -1.03
CA ASP A 24 -6.96 6.24 -1.31
C ASP A 24 -7.16 6.63 -2.77
N ILE A 25 -7.00 5.67 -3.69
CA ILE A 25 -7.38 5.82 -5.10
C ILE A 25 -8.88 6.10 -5.23
N ARG A 26 -9.73 5.29 -4.57
CA ARG A 26 -11.19 5.48 -4.58
C ARG A 26 -11.64 6.80 -3.97
N ARG A 27 -10.92 7.32 -2.97
CA ARG A 27 -11.17 8.63 -2.36
C ARG A 27 -10.67 9.80 -3.23
N GLY A 28 -10.01 9.52 -4.36
CA GLY A 28 -9.45 10.54 -5.25
C GLY A 28 -8.19 11.22 -4.70
N ARG A 29 -7.58 10.65 -3.64
CA ARG A 29 -6.29 11.12 -3.11
C ARG A 29 -5.11 10.69 -3.98
N LEU A 30 -5.28 9.58 -4.71
CA LEU A 30 -4.36 9.11 -5.74
C LEU A 30 -5.14 9.03 -7.04
N ARG A 31 -4.70 9.74 -8.08
CA ARG A 31 -5.36 9.69 -9.38
C ARG A 31 -4.87 8.47 -10.16
N PRO A 32 -5.73 7.81 -10.96
CA PRO A 32 -5.28 6.81 -11.92
C PRO A 32 -4.20 7.39 -12.83
N GLY A 33 -3.04 6.72 -12.91
CA GLY A 33 -1.87 7.18 -13.67
C GLY A 33 -0.92 8.12 -12.91
N GLU A 34 -1.25 8.50 -11.68
CA GLU A 34 -0.32 9.20 -10.80
C GLU A 34 0.75 8.21 -10.28
N ALA A 35 2.01 8.62 -10.30
CA ALA A 35 3.10 7.78 -9.85
C ALA A 35 2.96 7.52 -8.34
N LEU A 36 2.86 6.25 -7.96
CA LEU A 36 2.93 5.87 -6.55
C LEU A 36 4.30 6.26 -5.98
N PRO A 37 4.38 6.59 -4.67
CA PRO A 37 5.67 6.80 -4.03
C PRO A 37 6.50 5.53 -4.15
N GLY A 38 7.82 5.69 -4.30
CA GLY A 38 8.72 4.54 -4.44
C GLY A 38 8.61 3.58 -3.25
N THR A 39 8.86 2.28 -3.50
CA THR A 39 8.81 1.22 -2.47
C THR A 39 9.59 1.55 -1.20
N ARG A 40 10.69 2.30 -1.35
CA ARG A 40 11.53 2.75 -0.23
C ARG A 40 10.80 3.80 0.62
N THR A 41 10.25 4.84 0.01
CA THR A 41 9.52 5.91 0.70
C THR A 41 8.29 5.35 1.42
N LEU A 42 7.52 4.48 0.77
CA LEU A 42 6.39 3.80 1.40
C LEU A 42 6.81 2.96 2.60
N ALA A 43 7.93 2.24 2.52
CA ALA A 43 8.43 1.43 3.63
C ALA A 43 8.83 2.29 4.84
N GLU A 44 9.46 3.45 4.58
CA GLU A 44 9.86 4.42 5.60
C GLU A 44 8.62 5.09 6.24
N GLU A 45 7.66 5.57 5.44
CA GLU A 45 6.42 6.20 5.92
C GLU A 45 5.57 5.22 6.76
N LEU A 46 5.53 3.95 6.35
CA LEU A 46 4.72 2.93 7.01
C LEU A 46 5.46 2.18 8.12
N SER A 47 6.77 2.45 8.31
CA SER A 47 7.63 1.73 9.24
C SER A 47 7.59 0.20 9.06
N ILE A 48 7.56 -0.28 7.81
CA ILE A 48 7.53 -1.71 7.46
C ILE A 48 8.70 -2.09 6.56
N THR A 49 8.93 -3.40 6.42
CA THR A 49 9.98 -3.89 5.52
C THR A 49 9.63 -3.61 4.05
N ARG A 50 10.64 -3.21 3.27
CA ARG A 50 10.51 -3.02 1.81
C ARG A 50 9.90 -4.23 1.12
N LYS A 51 10.19 -5.45 1.58
CA LYS A 51 9.65 -6.70 1.02
C LYS A 51 8.12 -6.71 1.04
N VAL A 52 7.50 -6.29 2.14
CA VAL A 52 6.04 -6.23 2.28
C VAL A 52 5.43 -5.20 1.34
N VAL A 53 6.09 -4.05 1.16
CA VAL A 53 5.65 -3.01 0.21
C VAL A 53 5.73 -3.50 -1.23
N VAL A 54 6.84 -4.16 -1.60
CA VAL A 54 7.00 -4.74 -2.95
C VAL A 54 5.88 -5.75 -3.22
N THR A 55 5.65 -6.70 -2.31
CA THR A 55 4.55 -7.67 -2.45
C THR A 55 3.19 -7.00 -2.56
N ALA A 56 2.95 -5.91 -1.82
CA ALA A 56 1.69 -5.17 -1.92
C ALA A 56 1.54 -4.48 -3.29
N LEU A 57 2.58 -3.84 -3.80
CA LEU A 57 2.55 -3.22 -5.12
C LEU A 57 2.41 -4.25 -6.24
N ASP A 58 3.12 -5.37 -6.16
CA ASP A 58 3.01 -6.46 -7.13
C ASP A 58 1.59 -7.04 -7.16
N GLU A 59 0.98 -7.23 -5.99
CA GLU A 59 -0.42 -7.67 -5.87
C GLU A 59 -1.40 -6.62 -6.43
N LEU A 60 -1.14 -5.32 -6.18
CA LEU A 60 -1.96 -4.23 -6.70
C LEU A 60 -1.89 -4.16 -8.24
N VAL A 61 -0.70 -4.35 -8.82
CA VAL A 61 -0.50 -4.45 -10.29
C VAL A 61 -1.18 -5.70 -10.86
N ALA A 62 -1.12 -6.82 -10.14
CA ALA A 62 -1.82 -8.05 -10.55
C ALA A 62 -3.35 -7.89 -10.53
N GLN A 63 -3.89 -6.93 -9.78
CA GLN A 63 -5.33 -6.65 -9.68
C GLN A 63 -5.87 -5.71 -10.77
N GLY A 64 -5.02 -4.97 -11.49
CA GLY A 64 -5.38 -4.19 -12.70
C GLY A 64 -5.50 -2.69 -12.48
#